data_AF-A0A316P7G9-F1
#
_entry.id   AF-A0A316P7G9-F1
#
_cell.length_a   1.000
_cell.length_b   1.000
_cell.length_c   1.000
_cell.angle_alpha   90.00
_cell.angle_beta   90.00
_cell.angle_gamma   90.00
#
_symmetry.space_group_name_H-M   'P 1'
#
loop_
_entity.id
_entity.type
_entity.pdbx_description
1 polymer ?
#
loop_
_entity_poly.entity_id
_entity_poly.type
_entity_poly.pdbx_seq_one_letter_code
_entity_poly.pdbx_strand_id
1 'polypeptide(L)'
;MKKAISILMFLLFVLTILYPVGITITACFGYSFELISVSAFAIAIAVLSVCIVILDLVFKNQPESKTVQILSAIITPLSLINAVFYIFECPQIWVIASVLLSAGCCCYLTVKYGKPLTLKVVTLVLSALMILPICFFGFIALIFGNIGQNTVVQTVESPSGKYYAQVINSDQGALGGDTLVDVYKKSGINLILFKIENKPQRVYFGEWGEFENMQIHWKDDNYLVINSVEYEIK
;
A
#
# COMPACT_ATOMS: atom_id res chain seq x y z
N MET A 1 -19.31 10.59 -26.04
CA MET A 1 -18.70 11.01 -24.75
C MET A 1 -19.26 10.28 -23.53
N LYS A 2 -20.58 10.02 -23.43
CA LYS A 2 -21.17 9.23 -22.31
C LYS A 2 -20.49 7.86 -22.05
N LYS A 3 -20.23 7.09 -23.11
CA LYS A 3 -19.49 5.81 -23.01
C LYS A 3 -18.06 6.00 -22.49
N ALA A 4 -17.37 7.07 -22.89
CA ALA A 4 -16.01 7.36 -22.45
C ALA A 4 -15.97 7.67 -20.93
N ILE A 5 -16.87 8.49 -20.41
CA ILE A 5 -16.96 8.77 -18.97
C ILE A 5 -17.23 7.48 -18.18
N SER A 6 -18.10 6.62 -18.69
CA SER A 6 -18.38 5.32 -18.06
C SER A 6 -17.15 4.41 -18.00
N ILE A 7 -16.36 4.37 -19.07
CA ILE A 7 -15.10 3.62 -19.12
C ILE A 7 -14.08 4.20 -18.15
N LEU A 8 -13.94 5.53 -18.09
CA LEU A 8 -13.02 6.20 -17.16
C LEU A 8 -13.41 5.97 -15.70
N MET A 9 -14.72 5.98 -15.38
CA MET A 9 -15.19 5.66 -14.02
C MET A 9 -14.90 4.21 -13.63
N PHE A 10 -15.04 3.28 -14.57
CA PHE A 10 -14.67 1.88 -14.35
C PHE A 10 -13.15 1.74 -14.13
N LEU A 11 -12.34 2.41 -14.94
CA LEU A 11 -10.89 2.44 -14.78
C LEU A 11 -10.48 3.04 -13.43
N LEU A 12 -11.08 4.16 -13.03
CA LEU A 12 -10.85 4.77 -11.73
C LEU A 12 -11.17 3.79 -10.59
N PHE A 13 -12.30 3.08 -10.68
CA PHE A 13 -12.67 2.06 -9.71
C PHE A 13 -11.61 0.96 -9.60
N VAL A 14 -11.19 0.39 -10.74
CA VAL A 14 -10.17 -0.68 -10.79
C VAL A 14 -8.85 -0.20 -10.17
N LEU A 15 -8.39 1.00 -10.51
CA LEU A 15 -7.15 1.54 -9.96
C LEU A 15 -7.27 1.83 -8.46
N THR A 16 -8.41 2.33 -7.99
CA THR A 16 -8.65 2.62 -6.56
C THR A 16 -8.62 1.36 -5.69
N ILE A 17 -9.11 0.23 -6.21
CA ILE A 17 -9.10 -1.03 -5.46
C ILE A 17 -7.80 -1.83 -5.62
N LEU A 18 -6.98 -1.54 -6.65
CA LEU A 18 -5.83 -2.37 -7.01
C LEU A 18 -4.89 -2.58 -5.83
N TYR A 19 -4.52 -1.50 -5.14
CA TYR A 19 -3.55 -1.55 -4.05
C TYR A 19 -4.10 -2.24 -2.79
N PRO A 20 -5.25 -1.84 -2.22
CA PRO A 20 -5.80 -2.50 -1.02
C PRO A 20 -6.17 -3.96 -1.28
N VAL A 21 -6.74 -4.27 -2.45
CA VAL A 21 -7.07 -5.66 -2.82
C VAL A 21 -5.80 -6.48 -3.08
N GLY A 22 -4.79 -5.88 -3.73
CA GLY A 22 -3.49 -6.50 -3.96
C GLY A 22 -2.85 -6.96 -2.64
N ILE A 23 -2.69 -6.03 -1.69
CA ILE A 23 -2.10 -6.32 -0.37
C ILE A 23 -2.89 -7.42 0.36
N THR A 24 -4.22 -7.30 0.41
CA THR A 24 -5.05 -8.25 1.17
C THR A 24 -5.02 -9.65 0.56
N ILE A 25 -5.13 -9.77 -0.76
CA ILE A 25 -5.06 -11.07 -1.45
C ILE A 25 -3.69 -11.70 -1.28
N THR A 26 -2.60 -10.99 -1.59
CA THR A 26 -1.25 -11.57 -1.51
C THR A 26 -0.89 -11.96 -0.08
N ALA A 27 -1.31 -11.16 0.91
CA ALA A 27 -1.05 -11.46 2.31
C ALA A 27 -1.68 -12.79 2.75
N CYS A 28 -2.88 -13.14 2.26
CA CYS A 28 -3.54 -14.42 2.52
C CYS A 28 -2.77 -15.63 1.96
N PHE A 29 -1.94 -15.42 0.94
CA PHE A 29 -1.14 -16.46 0.29
C PHE A 29 0.34 -16.45 0.71
N GLY A 30 0.74 -15.63 1.69
CA GLY A 30 2.13 -15.54 2.14
C GLY A 30 3.05 -14.70 1.25
N TYR A 31 2.48 -13.87 0.38
CA TYR A 31 3.21 -12.97 -0.51
C TYR A 31 3.10 -11.51 -0.07
N SER A 32 4.07 -10.68 -0.44
CA SER A 32 4.01 -9.22 -0.38
C SER A 32 3.52 -8.65 -1.72
N PHE A 33 2.83 -7.51 -1.67
CA PHE A 33 2.41 -6.75 -2.84
C PHE A 33 3.01 -5.35 -2.73
N GLU A 34 3.82 -4.96 -3.70
CA GLU A 34 4.49 -3.66 -3.70
C GLU A 34 4.24 -2.94 -5.02
N LEU A 35 3.84 -1.68 -4.96
CA LEU A 35 3.74 -0.83 -6.14
C LEU A 35 5.14 -0.43 -6.60
N ILE A 36 5.36 -0.35 -7.92
CA ILE A 36 6.63 0.11 -8.47
C ILE A 36 6.92 1.55 -8.04
N SER A 37 5.90 2.40 -7.99
CA SER A 37 5.98 3.73 -7.42
C SER A 37 4.65 4.14 -6.80
N VAL A 38 4.62 4.15 -5.47
CA VAL A 38 3.47 4.57 -4.66
C VAL A 38 3.06 6.00 -5.02
N SER A 39 4.01 6.92 -5.07
CA SER A 39 3.75 8.33 -5.37
C SER A 39 3.20 8.55 -6.79
N ALA A 40 3.78 7.88 -7.80
CA ALA A 40 3.31 8.01 -9.18
C ALA A 40 1.87 7.50 -9.33
N PHE A 41 1.53 6.40 -8.64
CA PHE A 41 0.19 5.82 -8.72
C PHE A 41 -0.85 6.69 -8.02
N ALA A 42 -0.52 7.27 -6.85
CA ALA A 42 -1.39 8.21 -6.15
C ALA A 42 -1.70 9.44 -7.03
N ILE A 43 -0.68 10.01 -7.67
CA ILE A 43 -0.83 11.15 -8.59
C ILE A 43 -1.69 10.75 -9.80
N ALA A 44 -1.45 9.59 -10.40
CA ALA A 44 -2.21 9.12 -11.55
C ALA A 44 -3.70 8.95 -11.24
N ILE A 45 -4.05 8.38 -10.08
CA ILE A 45 -5.43 8.29 -9.62
C ILE A 45 -6.04 9.68 -9.42
N ALA A 46 -5.31 10.60 -8.78
CA ALA A 46 -5.79 11.96 -8.54
C ALA A 46 -6.09 12.69 -9.85
N VAL A 47 -5.15 12.65 -10.81
CA VAL A 47 -5.33 13.24 -12.14
C VAL A 47 -6.54 12.64 -12.84
N LEU A 48 -6.66 11.30 -12.87
CA LEU A 48 -7.80 10.63 -13.47
C LEU A 48 -9.13 11.06 -12.83
N SER A 49 -9.16 11.14 -11.49
CA SER A 49 -10.34 11.55 -10.73
C SER A 49 -10.77 12.98 -11.09
N VAL A 50 -9.82 13.91 -11.13
CA VAL A 50 -10.06 15.31 -11.50
C VAL A 50 -10.52 15.42 -12.96
N CYS A 51 -9.87 14.70 -13.89
CA CYS A 51 -10.27 14.68 -15.29
C CYS A 51 -11.73 14.21 -15.46
N ILE A 52 -12.15 13.17 -14.74
CA ILE A 52 -13.54 12.68 -14.79
C ILE A 52 -14.51 13.77 -14.31
N VAL A 53 -14.21 14.45 -13.20
CA VAL A 53 -15.06 15.53 -12.66
C VAL A 53 -15.12 16.71 -13.63
N ILE A 54 -14.00 17.14 -14.23
CA ILE A 54 -13.98 18.24 -15.20
C ILE A 54 -14.79 17.88 -16.44
N LEU A 55 -14.57 16.70 -17.01
CA LEU A 55 -15.32 16.22 -18.19
C LEU A 55 -16.82 16.17 -17.89
N ASP A 56 -17.18 15.73 -16.69
CA ASP A 56 -18.57 15.70 -16.24
C ASP A 56 -19.18 17.10 -16.12
N LEU A 57 -18.46 18.07 -15.54
CA LEU A 57 -18.92 19.45 -15.42
C LEU A 57 -19.09 20.14 -16.78
N VAL A 58 -18.19 19.89 -17.72
CA VAL A 58 -18.21 20.48 -19.07
C VAL A 58 -19.32 19.87 -19.93
N PHE A 59 -19.43 18.53 -19.95
CA PHE A 59 -20.34 17.86 -20.87
C PHE A 59 -21.71 17.52 -20.28
N LYS A 60 -21.91 17.68 -18.96
CA LYS A 60 -23.17 17.48 -18.22
C LYS A 60 -23.89 16.17 -18.57
N ASN A 61 -23.11 15.12 -18.83
CA ASN A 61 -23.60 13.86 -19.33
C ASN A 61 -23.94 12.91 -18.18
N GLN A 62 -25.18 12.42 -18.11
CA GLN A 62 -25.54 11.40 -17.13
C GLN A 62 -25.08 10.00 -17.57
N PRO A 63 -24.49 9.20 -16.67
CA PRO A 63 -24.16 7.80 -16.92
C PRO A 63 -25.43 6.95 -16.90
N GLU A 64 -25.68 6.26 -18.01
CA GLU A 64 -26.87 5.41 -18.20
C GLU A 64 -26.71 4.01 -17.59
N SER A 65 -25.47 3.56 -17.35
CA SER A 65 -25.20 2.21 -16.85
C SER A 65 -25.50 2.09 -15.36
N LYS A 66 -26.37 1.13 -15.00
CA LYS A 66 -26.64 0.74 -13.59
C LYS A 66 -25.37 0.37 -12.85
N THR A 67 -24.45 -0.34 -13.51
CA THR A 67 -23.17 -0.74 -12.93
C THR A 67 -22.36 0.48 -12.51
N VAL A 68 -22.25 1.49 -13.39
CA VAL A 68 -21.50 2.72 -13.11
C VAL A 68 -22.12 3.47 -11.93
N GLN A 69 -23.45 3.51 -11.82
CA GLN A 69 -24.14 4.14 -10.69
C GLN A 69 -23.87 3.43 -9.35
N ILE A 70 -23.80 2.09 -9.35
CA ILE A 70 -23.45 1.29 -8.17
C ILE A 70 -21.98 1.50 -7.80
N LEU A 71 -21.06 1.44 -8.78
CA LEU A 71 -19.63 1.69 -8.57
C LEU A 71 -19.41 3.10 -8.01
N SER A 72 -20.10 4.10 -8.56
CA SER A 72 -20.09 5.46 -8.01
C SER A 72 -20.65 5.51 -6.60
N ALA A 73 -21.60 4.68 -6.19
CA ALA A 73 -22.10 4.71 -4.82
C ALA A 73 -21.04 4.25 -3.80
N ILE A 74 -20.15 3.35 -4.19
CA ILE A 74 -19.14 2.74 -3.30
C ILE A 74 -17.73 3.32 -3.46
N ILE A 75 -17.49 4.20 -4.44
CA ILE A 75 -16.13 4.68 -4.72
C ILE A 75 -15.55 5.57 -3.61
N THR A 76 -16.37 6.36 -2.90
CA THR A 76 -15.89 7.20 -1.80
C THR A 76 -15.27 6.41 -0.65
N PRO A 77 -15.95 5.44 -0.01
CA PRO A 77 -15.31 4.69 1.06
C PRO A 77 -14.07 3.94 0.56
N LEU A 78 -14.08 3.41 -0.67
CA LEU A 78 -12.91 2.77 -1.26
C LEU A 78 -11.74 3.74 -1.47
N SER A 79 -11.99 4.98 -1.91
CA SER A 79 -10.94 6.00 -2.03
C SER A 79 -10.34 6.39 -0.68
N LEU A 80 -11.14 6.37 0.39
CA LEU A 80 -10.65 6.61 1.75
C LEU A 80 -9.81 5.45 2.27
N ILE A 81 -10.24 4.21 2.05
CA ILE A 81 -9.43 3.02 2.34
C ILE A 81 -8.10 3.12 1.59
N ASN A 82 -8.16 3.39 0.29
CA ASN A 82 -6.99 3.54 -0.55
C ASN A 82 -6.05 4.64 -0.02
N ALA A 83 -6.59 5.79 0.37
CA ALA A 83 -5.82 6.89 0.95
C ALA A 83 -5.04 6.46 2.21
N VAL A 84 -5.63 5.62 3.07
CA VAL A 84 -4.93 5.07 4.25
C VAL A 84 -3.68 4.30 3.80
N PHE A 85 -3.82 3.35 2.89
CA PHE A 85 -2.68 2.56 2.40
C PHE A 85 -1.56 3.44 1.81
N TYR A 86 -1.91 4.44 1.00
CA TYR A 86 -0.92 5.36 0.43
C TYR A 86 -0.20 6.23 1.47
N ILE A 87 -0.93 6.75 2.47
CA ILE A 87 -0.36 7.63 3.49
C ILE A 87 0.61 6.86 4.40
N PHE A 88 0.27 5.63 4.77
CA PHE A 88 1.13 4.80 5.60
C PHE A 88 2.39 4.36 4.84
N GLU A 89 2.26 3.99 3.57
CA GLU A 89 3.40 3.54 2.76
C GLU A 89 4.32 4.71 2.37
N CYS A 90 3.76 5.87 2.04
CA CYS A 90 4.52 7.03 1.57
C CYS A 90 3.95 8.33 2.16
N PRO A 91 4.37 8.72 3.38
CA PRO A 91 3.86 9.90 4.09
C PRO A 91 4.43 11.23 3.55
N GLN A 92 4.54 11.37 2.22
CA GLN A 92 4.97 12.59 1.55
C GLN A 92 3.79 13.55 1.35
N ILE A 93 4.02 14.85 1.52
CA ILE A 93 2.99 15.89 1.45
C ILE A 93 2.19 15.84 0.13
N TRP A 94 2.87 15.64 -1.00
CA TRP A 94 2.22 15.57 -2.31
C TRP A 94 1.39 14.29 -2.50
N VAL A 95 1.77 13.17 -1.87
CA VAL A 95 0.96 11.92 -1.88
C VAL A 95 -0.31 12.14 -1.09
N ILE A 96 -0.21 12.70 0.12
CA ILE A 96 -1.35 13.07 0.97
C ILE A 96 -2.31 13.99 0.20
N ALA A 97 -1.79 15.05 -0.41
CA ALA A 97 -2.61 15.98 -1.20
C ALA A 97 -3.32 15.27 -2.38
N SER A 98 -2.61 14.37 -3.07
CA SER A 98 -3.16 13.62 -4.21
C SER A 98 -4.31 12.70 -3.79
N VAL A 99 -4.16 11.95 -2.70
CA VAL A 99 -5.21 11.03 -2.24
C VAL A 99 -6.41 11.76 -1.66
N LEU A 100 -6.22 12.91 -0.98
CA LEU A 100 -7.31 13.76 -0.52
C LEU A 100 -8.09 14.37 -1.69
N LEU A 101 -7.39 14.83 -2.73
CA LEU A 101 -8.00 15.34 -3.95
C LEU A 101 -8.83 14.25 -4.65
N SER A 102 -8.28 13.04 -4.78
CA SER A 102 -9.01 11.89 -5.31
C SER A 102 -10.25 11.57 -4.48
N ALA A 103 -10.14 11.52 -3.14
CA ALA A 103 -11.26 11.24 -2.26
C ALA A 103 -12.37 12.30 -2.38
N GLY A 104 -12.01 13.58 -2.52
CA GLY A 104 -12.96 14.66 -2.79
C GLY A 104 -13.69 14.49 -4.12
N CYS A 105 -12.97 14.18 -5.19
CA CYS A 105 -13.56 13.86 -6.50
C CYS A 105 -14.49 12.65 -6.43
N CYS A 106 -14.08 11.57 -5.74
CA CYS A 106 -14.89 10.38 -5.53
C CYS A 106 -16.16 10.70 -4.73
N CYS A 107 -16.08 11.55 -3.71
CA CYS A 107 -17.25 12.05 -2.96
C CYS A 107 -18.25 12.77 -3.88
N TYR A 108 -17.76 13.68 -4.74
CA TYR A 108 -18.61 14.35 -5.74
C TYR A 108 -19.33 13.33 -6.65
N LEU A 109 -18.60 12.33 -7.16
CA LEU A 109 -19.16 11.29 -8.04
C LEU A 109 -20.21 10.45 -7.32
N THR A 110 -19.98 10.08 -6.06
CA THR A 110 -20.97 9.38 -5.21
C THR A 110 -22.23 10.21 -5.01
N VAL A 111 -22.09 11.50 -4.70
CA VAL A 111 -23.23 12.40 -4.50
C VAL A 111 -24.04 12.55 -5.79
N LYS A 112 -23.39 12.70 -6.93
CA LYS A 112 -24.08 12.95 -8.21
C LYS A 112 -24.67 11.68 -8.83
N TYR A 113 -23.95 10.57 -8.79
CA TYR A 113 -24.26 9.35 -9.56
C TYR A 113 -24.58 8.12 -8.72
N GLY A 114 -24.29 8.13 -7.42
CA GLY A 114 -24.53 7.00 -6.54
C GLY A 114 -26.00 6.59 -6.49
N LYS A 115 -26.28 5.35 -6.89
CA LYS A 115 -27.58 4.69 -6.72
C LYS A 115 -27.39 3.22 -6.32
N PRO A 116 -28.37 2.57 -5.67
CA PRO A 116 -29.63 3.12 -5.15
C PRO A 116 -29.42 4.14 -4.02
N LEU A 117 -30.45 4.93 -3.71
CA LEU A 117 -30.36 6.01 -2.69
C LEU A 117 -29.91 5.46 -1.33
N THR A 118 -30.43 4.30 -0.92
CA THR A 118 -30.04 3.64 0.33
C THR A 118 -28.55 3.36 0.39
N LEU A 119 -28.00 2.75 -0.68
CA LEU A 119 -26.56 2.45 -0.75
C LEU A 119 -25.73 3.74 -0.69
N LYS A 120 -26.11 4.75 -1.48
CA LYS A 120 -25.45 6.07 -1.49
C LYS A 120 -25.43 6.72 -0.10
N VAL A 121 -26.54 6.70 0.63
CA VAL A 121 -26.62 7.30 1.97
C VAL A 121 -25.74 6.52 2.95
N VAL A 122 -25.84 5.19 2.95
CA VAL A 122 -25.04 4.34 3.83
C VAL A 122 -23.53 4.54 3.57
N THR A 123 -23.11 4.57 2.31
CA THR A 123 -21.69 4.74 1.96
C THR A 123 -21.17 6.13 2.30
N LEU A 124 -21.97 7.20 2.15
CA LEU A 124 -21.59 8.55 2.55
C LEU A 124 -21.49 8.68 4.08
N VAL A 125 -22.43 8.10 4.83
CA VAL A 125 -22.37 8.08 6.30
C VAL A 125 -21.14 7.31 6.77
N LEU A 126 -20.89 6.12 6.21
CA LEU A 126 -19.69 5.34 6.51
C LEU A 126 -18.41 6.12 6.17
N SER A 127 -18.38 6.78 5.01
CA SER A 127 -17.22 7.60 4.61
C SER A 127 -16.98 8.75 5.58
N ALA A 128 -18.03 9.43 6.04
CA ALA A 128 -17.91 10.49 7.03
C ALA A 128 -17.37 9.96 8.37
N LEU A 129 -17.85 8.80 8.82
CA LEU A 129 -17.36 8.13 10.02
C LEU A 129 -15.89 7.70 9.91
N MET A 130 -15.42 7.36 8.70
CA MET A 130 -14.02 6.99 8.44
C MET A 130 -13.06 8.18 8.48
N ILE A 131 -13.51 9.40 8.20
CA ILE A 131 -12.62 10.58 8.18
C ILE A 131 -11.98 10.81 9.56
N LEU A 132 -12.75 10.71 10.64
CA LEU A 132 -12.24 10.94 11.99
C LEU A 132 -11.07 10.02 12.38
N PRO A 133 -11.17 8.67 12.30
CA PRO A 133 -10.05 7.79 12.59
C PRO A 133 -8.89 7.98 11.60
N ILE A 134 -9.17 8.23 10.30
CA ILE A 134 -8.10 8.47 9.32
C ILE A 134 -7.30 9.72 9.69
N CYS A 135 -7.96 10.82 10.03
CA CYS A 135 -7.28 12.04 10.47
C CYS A 135 -6.52 11.83 11.78
N PHE A 136 -7.10 11.10 12.74
CA PHE A 136 -6.44 10.81 14.01
C PHE A 136 -5.19 9.97 13.83
N PHE A 137 -5.29 8.81 13.17
CA PHE A 137 -4.14 7.94 12.91
C PHE A 137 -3.13 8.57 11.95
N GLY A 138 -3.61 9.35 10.97
CA GLY A 138 -2.73 10.12 10.08
C GLY A 138 -1.94 11.19 10.84
N PHE A 139 -2.55 11.87 11.81
CA PHE A 139 -1.84 12.81 12.68
C PHE A 139 -0.78 12.10 13.54
N ILE A 140 -1.12 10.97 14.15
CA ILE A 140 -0.17 10.15 14.90
C ILE A 140 0.99 9.71 14.00
N ALA A 141 0.72 9.24 12.78
CA ALA A 141 1.74 8.86 11.81
C ALA A 141 2.62 10.05 11.36
N LEU A 142 2.08 11.25 11.21
CA LEU A 142 2.86 12.43 10.85
C LEU A 142 3.81 12.90 11.97
N ILE A 143 3.38 12.80 13.24
CA ILE A 143 4.17 13.24 14.39
C ILE A 143 5.18 12.15 14.82
N PHE A 144 4.76 10.89 14.80
CA PHE A 144 5.53 9.78 15.36
C PHE A 144 5.95 8.72 14.32
N GLY A 145 5.55 8.81 13.06
CA GLY A 145 5.82 7.76 12.06
C GLY A 145 7.28 7.62 11.63
N ASN A 146 8.14 8.59 11.97
CA ASN A 146 9.59 8.44 11.84
C ASN A 146 10.24 7.73 13.05
N ILE A 147 9.47 7.46 14.11
CA ILE A 147 9.89 6.62 15.23
C ILE A 147 9.49 5.18 14.86
N GLY A 148 10.40 4.21 14.96
CA GLY A 148 10.09 2.86 14.47
C GLY A 148 10.74 2.46 13.14
N GLN A 149 11.80 3.16 12.69
CA GLN A 149 12.38 2.91 11.36
C GLN A 149 13.37 1.76 11.36
N ASN A 150 13.12 0.81 10.48
CA ASN A 150 14.03 -0.28 10.19
C ASN A 150 15.09 0.17 9.20
N THR A 151 16.37 0.00 9.54
CA THR A 151 17.49 0.26 8.64
C THR A 151 18.14 -1.06 8.27
N VAL A 152 18.24 -1.34 6.97
CA VAL A 152 19.04 -2.47 6.48
C VAL A 152 20.51 -2.09 6.61
N VAL A 153 21.23 -2.78 7.50
CA VAL A 153 22.65 -2.49 7.78
C VAL A 153 23.60 -3.39 7.00
N GLN A 154 23.14 -4.60 6.64
CA GLN A 154 23.93 -5.55 5.85
C GLN A 154 23.00 -6.40 4.98
N THR A 155 23.46 -6.75 3.78
CA THR A 155 22.81 -7.73 2.90
C THR A 155 23.83 -8.76 2.42
N VAL A 156 23.49 -10.05 2.52
CA VAL A 156 24.38 -11.15 2.13
C VAL A 156 23.65 -12.10 1.19
N GLU A 157 24.23 -12.36 0.01
CA GLU A 157 23.63 -13.27 -0.98
C GLU A 157 24.02 -14.73 -0.73
N SER A 158 23.06 -15.64 -0.96
CA SER A 158 23.30 -17.09 -0.98
C SER A 158 24.23 -17.50 -2.14
N PRO A 159 24.94 -18.63 -2.05
CA PRO A 159 25.86 -19.08 -3.09
C PRO A 159 25.23 -19.24 -4.48
N SER A 160 23.97 -19.69 -4.56
CA SER A 160 23.24 -19.77 -5.84
C SER A 160 22.63 -18.45 -6.31
N GLY A 161 22.62 -17.42 -5.45
CA GLY A 161 21.92 -16.16 -5.69
C GLY A 161 20.39 -16.26 -5.59
N LYS A 162 19.81 -17.41 -5.23
CA LYS A 162 18.34 -17.58 -5.09
C LYS A 162 17.77 -16.90 -3.86
N TYR A 163 18.56 -16.76 -2.82
CA TYR A 163 18.20 -16.12 -1.56
C TYR A 163 19.17 -15.00 -1.20
N TYR A 164 18.71 -14.06 -0.39
CA TYR A 164 19.57 -13.09 0.29
C TYR A 164 19.06 -12.87 1.72
N ALA A 165 19.98 -12.65 2.65
CA ALA A 165 19.66 -12.30 4.03
C ALA A 165 19.91 -10.80 4.23
N GLN A 166 19.00 -10.12 4.94
CA GLN A 166 19.20 -8.75 5.39
C GLN A 166 19.29 -8.72 6.91
N VAL A 167 20.35 -8.08 7.40
CA VAL A 167 20.44 -7.67 8.81
C VAL A 167 19.78 -6.31 8.93
N ILE A 168 18.80 -6.22 9.81
CA ILE A 168 17.94 -5.06 9.98
C ILE A 168 18.13 -4.55 11.41
N ASN A 169 18.60 -3.31 11.54
CA ASN A 169 18.53 -2.57 12.79
C ASN A 169 17.12 -2.00 12.92
N SER A 170 16.33 -2.53 13.83
CA SER A 170 14.96 -2.10 14.10
C SER A 170 14.96 -1.09 15.23
N ASP A 171 14.92 0.20 14.90
CA ASP A 171 14.80 1.26 15.90
C ASP A 171 13.34 1.38 16.34
N GLN A 172 13.01 1.05 17.60
CA GLN A 172 11.65 1.19 18.15
C GLN A 172 11.48 2.50 18.94
N GLY A 173 12.41 3.45 18.80
CA GLY A 173 12.39 4.74 19.45
C GLY A 173 13.00 4.73 20.86
N ALA A 174 12.36 5.44 21.79
CA ALA A 174 12.92 5.72 23.11
C ALA A 174 13.14 4.47 23.99
N LEU A 175 12.60 3.32 23.60
CA LEU A 175 12.77 2.05 24.30
C LEU A 175 13.95 1.21 23.77
N GLY A 176 14.67 1.72 22.77
CA GLY A 176 15.72 0.99 22.07
C GLY A 176 15.17 0.25 20.86
N GLY A 177 15.78 -0.87 20.51
CA GLY A 177 15.47 -1.59 19.28
C GLY A 177 15.90 -3.05 19.31
N ASP A 178 15.81 -3.70 18.15
CA ASP A 178 16.21 -5.09 17.98
C ASP A 178 17.13 -5.22 16.76
N THR A 179 17.97 -6.25 16.77
CA THR A 179 18.66 -6.72 15.56
C THR A 179 17.88 -7.89 14.97
N LEU A 180 17.43 -7.76 13.74
CA LEU A 180 16.62 -8.77 13.06
C LEU A 180 17.38 -9.31 11.85
N VAL A 181 17.21 -10.60 11.55
CA VAL A 181 17.69 -11.16 10.28
C VAL A 181 16.51 -11.78 9.53
N ASP A 182 16.24 -11.18 8.37
CA ASP A 182 15.18 -11.59 7.47
C ASP A 182 15.79 -12.18 6.19
N VAL A 183 15.33 -13.36 5.79
CA VAL A 183 15.77 -14.05 4.59
C VAL A 183 14.71 -13.95 3.51
N TYR A 184 15.14 -13.48 2.35
CA TYR A 184 14.31 -13.22 1.20
C TYR A 184 14.64 -14.21 0.09
N LYS A 185 13.60 -14.69 -0.58
CA LYS A 185 13.73 -15.47 -1.79
C LYS A 185 13.62 -14.54 -2.99
N LYS A 186 14.63 -14.54 -3.87
CA LYS A 186 14.62 -13.81 -5.16
C LYS A 186 13.70 -14.51 -6.17
N SER A 187 12.44 -14.67 -5.80
CA SER A 187 11.39 -15.16 -6.68
C SER A 187 10.12 -14.34 -6.48
N GLY A 188 9.53 -13.90 -7.58
CA GLY A 188 8.37 -13.04 -7.59
C GLY A 188 7.90 -12.78 -9.02
N ILE A 189 6.72 -12.16 -9.13
CA ILE A 189 6.16 -11.74 -10.41
C ILE A 189 6.27 -10.22 -10.48
N ASN A 190 7.05 -9.73 -11.46
CA ASN A 190 7.14 -8.31 -11.76
C ASN A 190 6.18 -7.96 -12.89
N LEU A 191 5.17 -7.15 -12.58
CA LEU A 191 4.25 -6.58 -13.55
C LEU A 191 4.53 -5.08 -13.73
N ILE A 192 3.88 -4.46 -14.71
CA ILE A 192 4.13 -3.06 -15.09
C ILE A 192 3.87 -2.08 -13.92
N LEU A 193 2.87 -2.37 -13.08
CA LEU A 193 2.40 -1.45 -12.03
C LEU A 193 2.81 -1.87 -10.62
N PHE A 194 3.08 -3.16 -10.42
CA PHE A 194 3.35 -3.74 -9.11
C PHE A 194 4.19 -5.00 -9.24
N LYS A 195 4.79 -5.40 -8.13
CA LYS A 195 5.47 -6.68 -7.97
C LYS A 195 4.83 -7.48 -6.84
N ILE A 196 4.84 -8.80 -7.00
CA ILE A 196 4.42 -9.76 -5.99
C ILE A 196 5.64 -10.59 -5.63
N GLU A 197 6.07 -10.54 -4.37
CA GLU A 197 7.27 -11.23 -3.87
C GLU A 197 6.93 -12.13 -2.68
N ASN A 198 7.80 -13.07 -2.34
CA ASN A 198 7.60 -13.89 -1.15
C ASN A 198 7.81 -13.02 0.09
N LYS A 199 6.99 -13.21 1.12
CA LYS A 199 7.28 -12.59 2.41
C LYS A 199 8.62 -13.10 2.93
N PRO A 200 9.45 -12.23 3.54
CA PRO A 200 10.68 -12.67 4.15
C PRO A 200 10.41 -13.65 5.30
N GLN A 201 11.29 -14.63 5.45
CA GLN A 201 11.36 -15.48 6.62
C GLN A 201 12.27 -14.81 7.65
N ARG A 202 11.73 -14.45 8.82
CA ARG A 202 12.58 -14.05 9.96
C ARG A 202 13.25 -15.27 10.56
N VAL A 203 14.58 -15.26 10.58
CA VAL A 203 15.38 -16.38 11.11
C VAL A 203 16.10 -16.02 12.42
N TYR A 204 16.24 -14.73 12.72
CA TYR A 204 16.91 -14.27 13.94
C TYR A 204 16.23 -13.06 14.57
N PHE A 205 16.32 -12.99 15.89
CA PHE A 205 15.89 -11.88 16.74
C PHE A 205 16.92 -11.71 17.85
N GLY A 206 17.57 -10.56 17.91
CA GLY A 206 18.64 -10.25 18.86
C GLY A 206 18.54 -8.83 19.42
N GLU A 207 19.47 -8.48 20.29
CA GLU A 207 19.44 -7.21 21.03
C GLU A 207 19.78 -5.99 20.15
N TRP A 208 19.41 -4.81 20.62
CA TRP A 208 19.75 -3.56 19.95
C TRP A 208 21.27 -3.39 19.82
N GLY A 209 21.74 -3.00 18.63
CA GLY A 209 23.17 -2.77 18.38
C GLY A 209 23.99 -4.05 18.17
N GLU A 210 23.42 -5.23 18.36
CA GLU A 210 24.12 -6.51 18.15
C GLU A 210 24.66 -6.66 16.72
N PHE A 211 23.97 -6.04 15.74
CA PHE A 211 24.40 -6.01 14.35
C PHE A 211 25.84 -5.51 14.14
N GLU A 212 26.39 -4.68 15.05
CA GLU A 212 27.75 -4.13 14.90
C GLU A 212 28.84 -5.21 14.99
N ASN A 213 28.60 -6.28 15.76
CA ASN A 213 29.54 -7.37 15.97
C ASN A 213 29.04 -8.71 15.39
N MET A 214 27.88 -8.69 14.72
CA MET A 214 27.25 -9.89 14.17
C MET A 214 28.06 -10.44 13.00
N GLN A 215 28.37 -11.75 13.06
CA GLN A 215 28.95 -12.47 11.95
C GLN A 215 27.87 -13.27 11.22
N ILE A 216 27.62 -12.93 9.96
CA ILE A 216 26.61 -13.57 9.11
C ILE A 216 27.24 -14.03 7.80
N HIS A 217 27.03 -15.30 7.46
CA HIS A 217 27.42 -15.85 6.15
C HIS A 217 26.57 -17.07 5.80
N TRP A 218 26.48 -17.36 4.51
CA TRP A 218 25.82 -18.58 4.04
C TRP A 218 26.79 -19.76 4.08
N LYS A 219 26.35 -20.88 4.64
CA LYS A 219 27.07 -22.17 4.54
C LYS A 219 26.76 -22.85 3.21
N ASP A 220 25.49 -22.87 2.83
CA ASP A 220 24.94 -23.30 1.54
C ASP A 220 23.60 -22.59 1.29
N ASP A 221 22.82 -22.98 0.28
CA ASP A 221 21.53 -22.33 -0.03
C ASP A 221 20.41 -22.59 1.01
N ASN A 222 20.57 -23.59 1.86
CA ASN A 222 19.56 -24.00 2.85
C ASN A 222 19.94 -23.59 4.28
N TYR A 223 21.20 -23.23 4.53
CA TYR A 223 21.68 -22.88 5.87
C TYR A 223 22.41 -21.54 5.90
N LEU A 224 21.88 -20.65 6.76
CA LEU A 224 22.51 -19.38 7.11
C LEU A 224 23.18 -19.51 8.49
N VAL A 225 24.43 -19.04 8.62
CA VAL A 225 25.16 -19.04 9.89
C VAL A 225 25.15 -17.64 10.47
N ILE A 226 24.68 -17.50 11.71
CA ILE A 226 24.71 -16.24 12.48
C ILE A 226 25.42 -16.53 13.80
N ASN A 227 26.51 -15.82 14.09
CA ASN A 227 27.30 -15.96 15.32
C ASN A 227 27.67 -17.44 15.65
N SER A 228 28.04 -18.22 14.62
CA SER A 228 28.36 -19.65 14.68
C SER A 228 27.18 -20.62 14.90
N VAL A 229 25.94 -20.13 14.84
CA VAL A 229 24.72 -20.95 14.92
C VAL A 229 24.11 -21.09 13.52
N GLU A 230 23.75 -22.32 13.13
CA GLU A 230 23.13 -22.63 11.83
C GLU A 230 21.61 -22.49 11.89
N TYR A 231 21.04 -21.81 10.90
CA TYR A 231 19.60 -21.58 10.73
C TYR A 231 19.15 -22.15 9.39
N GLU A 232 18.18 -23.07 9.43
CA GLU A 232 17.57 -23.68 8.24
C GLU A 232 16.59 -22.70 7.56
N ILE A 233 16.71 -22.54 6.25
CA ILE A 233 15.85 -21.73 5.40
C ILE A 233 14.78 -22.63 4.76
N LYS A 234 13.51 -22.21 4.84
CA LYS A 234 12.35 -22.97 4.35
C LYS A 234 11.66 -22.28 3.18
#